data_AF-L0A844-F1
#
_entry.id   AF-L0A844-F1
#
_cell.length_a   1.000
_cell.length_b   1.000
_cell.length_c   1.000
_cell.angle_alpha   90.00
_cell.angle_beta   90.00
_cell.angle_gamma   90.00
#
_symmetry.space_group_name_H-M   'P 1'
#
loop_
_entity.id
_entity.type
_entity.pdbx_description
1 polymer ?
#
loop_
_entity_poly.entity_id
_entity_poly.type
_entity_poly.pdbx_seq_one_letter_code
_entity_poly.pdbx_strand_id
1 'polypeptide(L)'
;MRKVFRVLLPLALVWGAVVWFLQRVWFYRDPVRITPQDEANIISPCDGQVVYLRRIEDGVIHSEKLGQVIRVEEITHAEWPAASTPGRGWLIGIYMSPLDVHFNYAPIAGQISGIYHTGAKANLPMVDLWEYVQLTWLRRAVDLFAKRYALENERQTVFIEGRIKIAMVEIADKFVNKIRTYIEVGDTVRPGQKVSFIERGSQVDLFLFSEDLEFHVGVGDQVYGGQTVLATLKTPQT
;
A
#
# COMPACT_ATOMS: atom_id res chain seq x y z
N MET A 1 14.28 16.27 -45.08
CA MET A 1 14.84 15.39 -44.02
C MET A 1 15.69 16.13 -42.97
N ARG A 2 16.72 16.92 -43.33
CA ARG A 2 17.60 17.62 -42.33
C ARG A 2 16.88 18.59 -41.37
N LYS A 3 15.86 19.33 -41.81
CA LYS A 3 15.10 20.26 -40.94
C LYS A 3 14.23 19.51 -39.91
N VAL A 4 13.60 18.42 -40.31
CA VAL A 4 12.80 17.55 -39.43
C VAL A 4 13.70 16.93 -38.36
N PHE A 5 14.88 16.44 -38.75
CA PHE A 5 15.85 15.89 -37.81
C PHE A 5 16.36 16.93 -36.78
N ARG A 6 16.57 18.18 -37.20
CA ARG A 6 16.98 19.28 -36.29
C ARG A 6 15.94 19.63 -35.23
N VAL A 7 14.66 19.32 -35.44
CA VAL A 7 13.58 19.58 -34.47
C VAL A 7 13.25 18.32 -33.66
N LEU A 8 13.19 17.15 -34.30
CA LEU A 8 12.85 15.90 -33.62
C LEU A 8 13.94 15.42 -32.66
N LEU A 9 15.22 15.62 -33.01
CA LEU A 9 16.34 15.20 -32.15
C LEU A 9 16.34 15.90 -30.78
N PRO A 10 16.29 17.25 -30.67
CA PRO A 10 16.25 17.90 -29.36
C PRO A 10 14.97 17.56 -28.58
N LEU A 11 13.83 17.41 -29.24
CA LEU A 11 12.60 16.95 -28.57
C LEU A 11 12.77 15.54 -27.99
N ALA A 12 13.35 14.61 -28.74
CA ALA A 12 13.64 13.26 -28.26
C ALA A 12 14.64 13.27 -27.09
N LEU A 13 15.65 14.14 -27.13
CA LEU A 13 16.61 14.30 -26.03
C LEU A 13 15.95 14.86 -24.76
N VAL A 14 15.10 15.89 -24.90
CA VAL A 14 14.34 16.45 -23.78
C VAL A 14 13.40 15.40 -23.19
N TRP A 15 12.65 14.68 -24.02
CA TRP A 15 11.81 13.58 -23.58
C TRP A 15 12.61 12.48 -22.87
N GLY A 16 13.75 12.08 -23.42
CA GLY A 16 14.64 11.11 -22.81
C GLY A 16 15.15 11.58 -21.44
N ALA A 17 15.53 12.85 -21.31
CA ALA A 17 15.95 13.44 -20.05
C ALA A 17 14.82 13.49 -19.01
N VAL A 18 13.60 13.83 -19.42
CA VAL A 18 12.41 13.81 -18.55
C VAL A 18 12.12 12.39 -18.06
N VAL A 19 12.08 11.41 -18.96
CA VAL A 19 11.85 10.00 -18.59
C VAL A 19 12.95 9.51 -17.65
N TRP A 20 14.21 9.83 -17.93
CA TRP A 20 15.33 9.49 -17.06
C TRP A 20 15.20 10.12 -15.68
N PHE A 21 14.87 11.42 -15.60
CA PHE A 21 14.66 12.13 -14.33
C PHE A 21 13.52 11.50 -13.53
N LEU A 22 12.39 11.21 -14.18
CA LEU A 22 11.24 10.59 -13.53
C LEU A 22 11.61 9.22 -12.94
N GLN A 23 12.32 8.39 -13.71
CA GLN A 23 12.67 7.02 -13.30
C GLN A 23 13.82 6.95 -12.29
N ARG A 24 14.77 7.88 -12.31
CA ARG A 24 16.01 7.81 -11.51
C ARG A 24 16.06 8.76 -10.34
N VAL A 25 15.34 9.88 -10.41
CA VAL A 25 15.39 10.92 -9.38
C VAL A 25 14.03 11.09 -8.73
N TRP A 26 12.99 11.40 -9.50
CA TRP A 26 11.66 11.65 -8.95
C TRP A 26 11.07 10.44 -8.23
N PHE A 27 11.23 9.25 -8.79
CA PHE A 27 10.73 8.01 -8.19
C PHE A 27 11.34 7.74 -6.81
N TYR A 28 12.65 7.99 -6.66
CA TYR A 28 13.40 7.76 -5.42
C TYR A 28 13.38 8.95 -4.46
N ARG A 29 12.48 9.92 -4.69
CA ARG A 29 12.39 11.10 -3.84
C ARG A 29 11.91 10.72 -2.44
N ASP A 30 12.43 11.44 -1.46
CA ASP A 30 12.10 11.27 -0.06
C ASP A 30 11.68 12.63 0.53
N PRO A 31 10.39 13.02 0.37
CA PRO A 31 9.93 14.31 0.87
C PRO A 31 9.88 14.31 2.41
N VAL A 32 10.18 15.46 3.01
CA VAL A 32 9.99 15.65 4.45
C VAL A 32 8.50 15.62 4.79
N ARG A 33 8.14 14.85 5.80
CA ARG A 33 6.75 14.64 6.23
C ARG A 33 6.55 15.04 7.68
N ILE A 34 5.38 15.59 7.98
CA ILE A 34 4.94 15.91 9.33
C ILE A 34 3.83 14.94 9.70
N THR A 35 4.11 14.05 10.65
CA THR A 35 3.15 13.05 11.10
C THR A 35 2.22 13.64 12.17
N PRO A 36 0.89 13.48 12.03
CA PRO A 36 -0.06 13.84 13.09
C PRO A 36 0.29 13.15 14.41
N GLN A 37 0.23 13.88 15.53
CA GLN A 37 0.76 13.44 16.83
C GLN A 37 -0.24 12.72 17.74
N ASP A 38 -1.41 12.33 17.23
CA ASP A 38 -2.43 11.64 18.02
C ASP A 38 -2.25 10.12 17.94
N GLU A 39 -2.11 9.47 19.10
CA GLU A 39 -1.95 8.02 19.19
C GLU A 39 -3.22 7.23 18.81
N ALA A 40 -4.39 7.88 18.78
CA ALA A 40 -5.62 7.27 18.28
C ALA A 40 -5.67 7.21 16.74
N ASN A 41 -4.82 7.97 16.05
CA ASN A 41 -4.80 8.02 14.59
C ASN A 41 -4.07 6.83 13.98
N ILE A 42 -4.70 6.28 12.94
CA ILE A 42 -4.11 5.33 12.02
C ILE A 42 -3.78 6.11 10.76
N ILE A 43 -2.51 6.31 10.48
CA ILE A 43 -2.05 7.10 9.34
C ILE A 43 -1.83 6.21 8.11
N SER A 44 -1.78 6.82 6.94
CA SER A 44 -1.54 6.08 5.70
C SER A 44 -0.14 5.44 5.72
N PRO A 45 -0.02 4.14 5.41
CA PRO A 45 1.27 3.49 5.30
C PRO A 45 2.00 3.87 4.02
N CYS A 46 1.34 4.43 3.01
CA CYS A 46 1.96 4.77 1.73
C CYS A 46 1.28 5.96 1.04
N ASP A 47 1.96 6.52 0.03
CA ASP A 47 1.33 7.42 -0.94
C ASP A 47 0.54 6.61 -1.96
N GLY A 48 -0.67 7.04 -2.28
CA GLY A 48 -1.45 6.39 -3.33
C GLY A 48 -2.92 6.76 -3.31
N GLN A 49 -3.71 6.02 -4.08
CA GLN A 49 -5.16 6.13 -4.09
C GLN A 49 -5.80 4.95 -3.36
N VAL A 50 -6.80 5.22 -2.52
CA VAL A 50 -7.61 4.17 -1.89
C VAL A 50 -8.44 3.47 -2.96
N VAL A 51 -8.14 2.20 -3.23
CA VAL A 51 -8.80 1.40 -4.28
C VAL A 51 -9.95 0.55 -3.76
N TYR A 52 -9.92 0.19 -2.47
CA TYR A 52 -11.03 -0.46 -1.79
C TYR A 52 -10.96 -0.26 -0.28
N LEU A 53 -12.15 -0.28 0.33
CA LEU A 53 -12.36 -0.38 1.77
C LEU A 53 -13.41 -1.47 1.98
N ARG A 54 -13.09 -2.48 2.79
CA ARG A 54 -13.92 -3.68 2.98
C ARG A 54 -13.96 -4.07 4.45
N ARG A 55 -15.06 -4.66 4.89
CA ARG A 55 -15.20 -5.23 6.22
C ARG A 55 -14.66 -6.67 6.24
N ILE A 56 -14.02 -7.03 7.33
CA ILE A 56 -13.59 -8.39 7.64
C ILE A 56 -14.58 -8.95 8.66
N GLU A 57 -15.19 -10.07 8.34
CA GLU A 57 -16.13 -10.79 9.20
C GLU A 57 -15.67 -12.25 9.33
N ASP A 58 -15.46 -12.70 10.56
CA ASP A 58 -14.97 -14.04 10.91
C ASP A 58 -13.74 -14.52 10.11
N GLY A 59 -12.78 -13.61 9.87
CA GLY A 59 -11.54 -13.87 9.14
C GLY A 59 -11.68 -13.90 7.62
N VAL A 60 -12.85 -13.49 7.11
CA VAL A 60 -13.21 -13.51 5.69
C VAL A 60 -13.52 -12.09 5.20
N ILE A 61 -13.16 -11.83 3.94
CA ILE A 61 -13.58 -10.64 3.21
C ILE A 61 -14.52 -11.09 2.08
N HIS A 62 -15.73 -10.54 2.08
CA HIS A 62 -16.75 -10.81 1.07
C HIS A 62 -16.57 -9.90 -0.16
N SER A 63 -16.44 -10.50 -1.35
CA SER A 63 -16.46 -9.79 -2.62
C SER A 63 -17.87 -9.78 -3.22
N GLU A 64 -18.59 -8.66 -3.14
CA GLU A 64 -19.94 -8.53 -3.71
C GLU A 64 -19.98 -8.78 -5.22
N LYS A 65 -18.92 -8.40 -5.96
CA LYS A 65 -18.88 -8.49 -7.43
C LYS A 65 -18.63 -9.90 -7.97
N LEU A 66 -17.91 -10.73 -7.22
CA LEU A 66 -17.47 -12.05 -7.69
C LEU A 66 -18.09 -13.21 -6.90
N GLY A 67 -18.86 -12.92 -5.84
CA GLY A 67 -19.33 -13.94 -4.90
C GLY A 67 -18.18 -14.71 -4.22
N GLN A 68 -16.97 -14.17 -4.29
CA GLN A 68 -15.76 -14.80 -3.78
C GLN A 68 -15.56 -14.43 -2.31
N VAL A 69 -15.26 -15.46 -1.52
CA VAL A 69 -14.91 -15.41 -0.11
C VAL A 69 -13.40 -15.55 -0.08
N ILE A 70 -12.69 -14.49 0.30
CA ILE A 70 -11.22 -14.52 0.42
C ILE A 70 -10.88 -14.50 1.90
N ARG A 71 -10.11 -15.48 2.34
CA ARG A 71 -9.62 -15.52 3.73
C ARG A 71 -8.50 -14.52 3.93
N VAL A 72 -8.43 -13.92 5.12
CA VAL A 72 -7.32 -13.03 5.49
C VAL A 72 -5.97 -13.74 5.35
N GLU A 73 -5.89 -15.03 5.68
CA GLU A 73 -4.66 -15.82 5.54
C GLU A 73 -4.22 -15.98 4.08
N GLU A 74 -5.16 -16.00 3.13
CA GLU A 74 -4.86 -16.11 1.70
C GLU A 74 -4.25 -14.82 1.13
N ILE A 75 -4.53 -13.66 1.73
CA ILE A 75 -3.90 -12.39 1.32
C ILE A 75 -2.60 -12.17 2.07
N THR A 76 -2.56 -12.48 3.36
CA THR A 76 -1.38 -12.25 4.20
C THR A 76 -0.27 -13.28 3.95
N HIS A 77 -0.57 -14.46 3.42
CA HIS A 77 0.39 -15.57 3.23
C HIS A 77 1.18 -15.93 4.50
N ALA A 78 0.65 -15.56 5.67
CA ALA A 78 1.30 -15.74 6.96
C ALA A 78 0.24 -16.01 8.02
N GLU A 79 0.54 -16.96 8.90
CA GLU A 79 -0.23 -17.14 10.12
C GLU A 79 0.14 -16.00 11.09
N TRP A 80 -0.86 -15.47 11.80
CA TRP A 80 -0.58 -14.49 12.85
C TRP A 80 0.35 -15.14 13.89
N PRO A 81 1.40 -14.46 14.38
CA PRO A 81 2.36 -15.02 15.34
C PRO A 81 1.77 -15.50 16.68
N ALA A 82 0.49 -15.23 16.93
CA ALA A 82 -0.27 -15.62 18.12
C ALA A 82 -1.60 -16.26 17.69
N ALA A 83 -2.06 -17.26 18.45
CA ALA A 83 -3.19 -18.17 18.20
C ALA A 83 -4.60 -17.54 18.07
N SER A 84 -4.70 -16.26 17.70
CA SER A 84 -5.96 -15.56 17.50
C SER A 84 -5.82 -14.62 16.30
N THR A 85 -6.10 -15.11 15.08
CA THR A 85 -6.46 -14.20 13.98
C THR A 85 -7.67 -13.40 14.47
N PRO A 86 -7.60 -12.07 14.57
CA PRO A 86 -8.75 -11.31 15.00
C PRO A 86 -9.82 -11.45 13.91
N GLY A 87 -10.96 -12.04 14.25
CA GLY A 87 -11.98 -12.40 13.27
C GLY A 87 -12.65 -11.20 12.60
N ARG A 88 -12.60 -10.01 13.19
CA ARG A 88 -13.33 -8.84 12.70
C ARG A 88 -12.45 -7.62 12.57
N GLY A 89 -12.75 -6.78 11.58
CA GLY A 89 -12.00 -5.58 11.31
C GLY A 89 -12.27 -5.01 9.92
N TRP A 90 -11.28 -4.34 9.36
CA TRP A 90 -11.35 -3.66 8.08
C TRP A 90 -10.11 -3.92 7.24
N LEU A 91 -10.28 -3.93 5.92
CA LEU A 91 -9.21 -3.97 4.94
C LEU A 91 -9.27 -2.68 4.10
N ILE A 92 -8.15 -1.97 4.03
CA ILE A 92 -7.95 -0.85 3.11
C ILE A 92 -6.85 -1.22 2.11
N GLY A 93 -7.14 -1.14 0.81
CA GLY A 93 -6.16 -1.27 -0.25
C GLY A 93 -5.77 0.10 -0.80
N ILE A 94 -4.47 0.37 -0.89
CA ILE A 94 -3.92 1.63 -1.37
C ILE A 94 -2.96 1.36 -2.53
N TYR A 95 -3.34 1.79 -3.74
CA TYR A 95 -2.54 1.63 -4.94
C TYR A 95 -1.56 2.78 -5.10
N MET A 96 -0.28 2.45 -5.27
CA MET A 96 0.82 3.39 -5.45
C MET A 96 1.17 3.50 -6.93
N SER A 97 0.83 4.64 -7.54
CA SER A 97 1.21 4.91 -8.93
C SER A 97 2.72 5.13 -9.05
N PRO A 98 3.32 5.00 -10.25
CA PRO A 98 4.74 5.33 -10.47
C PRO A 98 5.13 6.78 -10.16
N LEU A 99 4.14 7.67 -9.98
CA LEU A 99 4.37 9.06 -9.63
C LEU A 99 4.33 9.29 -8.12
N ASP A 100 3.87 8.34 -7.32
CA ASP A 100 3.83 8.41 -5.86
C ASP A 100 5.22 8.17 -5.24
N VAL A 101 5.33 8.29 -3.93
CA VAL A 101 6.55 7.94 -3.18
C VAL A 101 6.43 6.51 -2.67
N HIS A 102 7.47 5.71 -2.91
CA HIS A 102 7.46 4.27 -2.59
C HIS A 102 8.08 3.87 -1.26
N PHE A 103 8.30 4.85 -0.38
CA PHE A 103 8.53 4.56 1.02
C PHE A 103 7.23 4.17 1.70
N ASN A 104 7.29 3.12 2.51
CA ASN A 104 6.18 2.72 3.36
C ASN A 104 6.50 3.07 4.82
N TYR A 105 5.46 3.39 5.56
CA TYR A 105 5.52 3.98 6.89
C TYR A 105 4.70 3.15 7.87
N ALA A 106 5.16 3.07 9.12
CA ALA A 106 4.38 2.50 10.21
C ALA A 106 3.11 3.35 10.41
N PRO A 107 1.91 2.76 10.25
CA PRO A 107 0.64 3.49 10.35
C PRO A 107 0.22 3.74 11.81
N ILE A 108 0.79 3.02 12.78
CA ILE A 108 0.57 3.18 14.22
C ILE A 108 1.89 3.00 14.98
N ALA A 109 1.90 3.39 16.25
CA ALA A 109 2.94 2.98 17.19
C ALA A 109 2.72 1.52 17.58
N GLY A 110 3.79 0.73 17.71
CA GLY A 110 3.67 -0.65 18.16
C GLY A 110 4.97 -1.43 18.04
N GLN A 111 4.91 -2.70 18.44
CA GLN A 111 6.00 -3.66 18.27
C GLN A 111 5.81 -4.45 16.99
N ILE A 112 6.90 -4.69 16.24
CA ILE A 112 6.89 -5.58 15.09
C ILE A 112 6.85 -7.02 15.59
N SER A 113 5.71 -7.70 15.46
CA SER A 113 5.53 -9.08 15.95
C SER A 113 5.91 -10.13 14.91
N GLY A 114 5.97 -9.78 13.63
CA GLY A 114 6.38 -10.69 12.57
C GLY A 114 6.59 -9.99 11.23
N ILE A 115 7.56 -10.49 10.46
CA ILE A 115 7.82 -10.07 9.08
C ILE A 115 7.94 -11.35 8.25
N TYR A 116 7.08 -11.50 7.25
CA TYR A 116 7.02 -12.68 6.40
C TYR A 116 7.14 -12.27 4.94
N HIS A 117 8.14 -12.84 4.27
CA HIS A 117 8.33 -12.62 2.84
C HIS A 117 7.83 -13.84 2.06
N THR A 118 6.97 -13.61 1.07
CA THR A 118 6.52 -14.66 0.15
C THR A 118 6.91 -14.30 -1.26
N GLY A 119 7.89 -15.03 -1.80
CA GLY A 119 8.33 -14.87 -3.19
C GLY A 119 7.33 -15.45 -4.19
N ALA A 120 7.34 -14.92 -5.41
CA ALA A 120 6.58 -15.45 -6.55
C ALA A 120 7.51 -15.86 -7.69
N LYS A 121 7.10 -16.86 -8.49
CA LYS A 121 7.86 -17.26 -9.69
C LYS A 121 7.87 -16.16 -10.76
N ALA A 122 6.77 -15.44 -10.87
CA ALA A 122 6.59 -14.29 -11.73
C ALA A 122 5.46 -13.41 -11.17
N ASN A 123 5.65 -12.09 -11.21
CA ASN A 123 4.61 -11.14 -10.81
C ASN A 123 3.68 -10.83 -11.99
N LEU A 124 2.39 -10.75 -11.73
CA LEU A 124 1.36 -10.30 -12.66
C LEU A 124 1.26 -8.76 -12.64
N PRO A 125 0.85 -8.13 -13.76
CA PRO A 125 0.59 -6.69 -13.76
C PRO A 125 -0.63 -6.39 -12.89
N MET A 126 -0.50 -5.40 -11.99
CA MET A 126 -1.61 -5.03 -11.10
C MET A 126 -2.78 -4.36 -11.83
N VAL A 127 -2.43 -3.53 -12.82
CA VAL A 127 -3.38 -2.73 -13.60
C VAL A 127 -3.14 -2.91 -15.09
N ASP A 128 -4.21 -2.90 -15.88
CA ASP A 128 -4.08 -2.77 -17.32
C ASP A 128 -3.76 -1.31 -17.72
N LEU A 129 -3.50 -1.06 -19.02
CA LEU A 129 -3.15 0.27 -19.50
C LEU A 129 -4.25 1.31 -19.26
N TRP A 130 -5.52 0.90 -19.36
CA TRP A 130 -6.64 1.82 -19.18
C TRP A 130 -6.88 2.14 -17.72
N GLU A 131 -6.83 1.13 -16.85
CA GLU A 131 -6.88 1.28 -15.40
C GLU A 131 -5.71 2.14 -14.91
N TYR A 132 -4.51 1.93 -15.49
CA TYR A 132 -3.35 2.78 -15.23
C TYR A 132 -3.61 4.24 -15.59
N VAL A 133 -4.25 4.51 -16.74
CA VAL A 133 -4.65 5.86 -17.16
C VAL A 133 -5.70 6.44 -16.19
N GLN A 134 -6.69 5.64 -15.82
CA GLN A 134 -7.76 6.04 -14.91
C GLN A 134 -7.22 6.43 -13.53
N LEU A 135 -6.38 5.60 -12.93
CA LEU A 135 -5.81 5.83 -11.61
C LEU A 135 -4.80 7.00 -11.64
N THR A 136 -3.87 6.98 -12.59
CA THR A 136 -2.72 7.90 -12.57
C THR A 136 -3.03 9.29 -13.13
N TRP A 137 -3.79 9.39 -14.23
CA TRP A 137 -4.10 10.69 -14.87
C TRP A 137 -5.50 11.20 -14.60
N LEU A 138 -6.50 10.32 -14.55
CA LEU A 138 -7.89 10.74 -14.35
C LEU A 138 -8.30 10.74 -12.87
N ARG A 139 -7.47 10.18 -11.98
CA ARG A 139 -7.76 9.98 -10.55
C ARG A 139 -9.12 9.32 -10.30
N ARG A 140 -9.54 8.43 -11.19
CA ARG A 140 -10.79 7.68 -11.06
C ARG A 140 -10.50 6.37 -10.33
N ALA A 141 -11.23 6.14 -9.25
CA ALA A 141 -11.12 4.91 -8.49
C ALA A 141 -11.39 3.70 -9.39
N VAL A 142 -10.50 2.73 -9.32
CA VAL A 142 -10.66 1.41 -9.92
C VAL A 142 -10.67 0.41 -8.78
N ASP A 143 -11.71 -0.42 -8.74
CA ASP A 143 -11.79 -1.49 -7.75
C ASP A 143 -10.85 -2.62 -8.17
N LEU A 144 -9.69 -2.69 -7.53
CA LEU A 144 -8.68 -3.70 -7.82
C LEU A 144 -8.80 -4.95 -6.94
N PHE A 145 -9.83 -5.02 -6.08
CA PHE A 145 -10.03 -6.15 -5.18
C PHE A 145 -10.26 -7.46 -5.94
N ALA A 146 -9.80 -8.57 -5.37
CA ALA A 146 -9.96 -9.93 -5.90
C ALA A 146 -9.34 -10.17 -7.30
N LYS A 147 -8.44 -9.29 -7.75
CA LYS A 147 -7.59 -9.58 -8.90
C LYS A 147 -6.53 -10.61 -8.53
N ARG A 148 -6.17 -11.47 -9.50
CA ARG A 148 -5.22 -12.57 -9.31
C ARG A 148 -3.88 -12.14 -8.71
N TYR A 149 -3.40 -10.93 -9.04
CA TYR A 149 -2.13 -10.42 -8.51
C TYR A 149 -2.13 -10.34 -6.97
N ALA A 150 -3.28 -10.08 -6.34
CA ALA A 150 -3.37 -9.94 -4.89
C ALA A 150 -3.11 -11.28 -4.16
N LEU A 151 -3.20 -12.40 -4.88
CA LEU A 151 -2.95 -13.75 -4.39
C LEU A 151 -1.67 -14.37 -4.96
N GLU A 152 -1.22 -13.96 -6.14
CA GLU A 152 -0.06 -14.57 -6.82
C GLU A 152 1.24 -13.78 -6.70
N ASN A 153 1.18 -12.45 -6.57
CA ASN A 153 2.39 -11.63 -6.59
C ASN A 153 3.20 -11.79 -5.30
N GLU A 154 4.50 -11.57 -5.45
CA GLU A 154 5.46 -11.43 -4.36
C GLU A 154 4.97 -10.37 -3.38
N ARG A 155 5.11 -10.66 -2.10
CA ARG A 155 4.71 -9.75 -1.05
C ARG A 155 5.55 -9.86 0.20
N GLN A 156 5.43 -8.84 1.02
CA GLN A 156 5.91 -8.83 2.38
C GLN A 156 4.77 -8.47 3.33
N THR A 157 4.57 -9.29 4.35
CA THR A 157 3.58 -9.06 5.39
C THR A 157 4.29 -8.66 6.67
N VAL A 158 3.99 -7.47 7.16
CA VAL A 158 4.49 -6.92 8.42
C VAL A 158 3.34 -6.86 9.42
N PHE A 159 3.53 -7.51 10.56
CA PHE A 159 2.58 -7.47 11.67
C PHE A 159 3.05 -6.46 12.72
N ILE A 160 2.14 -5.57 13.12
CA ILE A 160 2.41 -4.54 14.12
C ILE A 160 1.37 -4.67 15.22
N GLU A 161 1.84 -4.83 16.45
CA GLU A 161 1.03 -4.91 17.65
C GLU A 161 1.15 -3.61 18.45
N GLY A 162 0.11 -2.78 18.35
CA GLY A 162 -0.01 -1.53 19.08
C GLY A 162 -1.32 -1.46 19.85
N ARG A 163 -1.95 -0.28 19.86
CA ARG A 163 -3.32 -0.10 20.40
C ARG A 163 -4.34 -1.01 19.72
N ILE A 164 -4.10 -1.33 18.46
CA ILE A 164 -4.78 -2.39 17.72
C ILE A 164 -3.74 -3.27 17.05
N LYS A 165 -4.18 -4.48 16.68
CA LYS A 165 -3.42 -5.36 15.80
C LYS A 165 -3.62 -4.92 14.37
N ILE A 166 -2.54 -4.83 13.60
CA ILE A 166 -2.61 -4.58 12.17
C ILE A 166 -1.68 -5.52 11.39
N ALA A 167 -2.08 -5.83 10.16
CA ALA A 167 -1.19 -6.43 9.17
C ALA A 167 -1.04 -5.46 8.01
N MET A 168 0.20 -5.18 7.61
CA MET A 168 0.52 -4.39 6.44
C MET A 168 1.13 -5.33 5.40
N VAL A 169 0.43 -5.52 4.29
CA VAL A 169 0.83 -6.40 3.18
C VAL A 169 1.28 -5.54 2.01
N GLU A 170 2.56 -5.61 1.72
CA GLU A 170 3.24 -4.89 0.66
C GLU A 170 3.29 -5.78 -0.58
N ILE A 171 2.50 -5.46 -1.61
CA ILE A 171 2.36 -6.29 -2.81
C ILE A 171 3.19 -5.68 -3.94
N ALA A 172 4.13 -6.47 -4.46
CA ALA A 172 5.01 -6.11 -5.56
C ALA A 172 4.31 -6.26 -6.92
N ASP A 173 4.56 -5.36 -7.88
CA ASP A 173 4.08 -5.47 -9.28
C ASP A 173 5.03 -6.28 -10.18
N LYS A 174 4.60 -6.56 -11.42
CA LYS A 174 5.29 -7.35 -12.46
C LYS A 174 6.81 -7.10 -12.60
N PHE A 175 7.25 -5.86 -12.38
CA PHE A 175 8.63 -5.44 -12.61
C PHE A 175 9.36 -4.96 -11.35
N VAL A 176 8.83 -5.31 -10.19
CA VAL A 176 9.45 -5.07 -8.88
C VAL A 176 10.38 -6.25 -8.59
N ASN A 177 11.63 -5.95 -8.27
CA ASN A 177 12.65 -6.98 -8.06
C ASN A 177 13.09 -7.10 -6.59
N LYS A 178 12.74 -6.14 -5.73
CA LYS A 178 13.09 -6.10 -4.30
C LYS A 178 12.11 -5.24 -3.49
N ILE A 179 11.57 -5.79 -2.41
CA ILE A 179 11.07 -5.03 -1.26
C ILE A 179 12.26 -4.87 -0.30
N ARG A 180 12.64 -3.64 0.03
CA ARG A 180 13.71 -3.35 0.99
C ARG A 180 13.10 -3.05 2.34
N THR A 181 13.49 -3.79 3.36
CA THR A 181 12.97 -3.66 4.73
C THR A 181 13.98 -2.93 5.61
N TYR A 182 13.50 -2.03 6.48
CA TYR A 182 14.32 -1.19 7.37
C TYR A 182 14.12 -1.51 8.87
N ILE A 183 13.30 -2.51 9.17
CA ILE A 183 12.92 -2.94 10.51
C ILE A 183 13.15 -4.43 10.69
N GLU A 184 13.28 -4.87 11.93
CA GLU A 184 13.41 -6.27 12.33
C GLU A 184 12.28 -6.68 13.28
N VAL A 185 12.05 -7.99 13.41
CA VAL A 185 11.08 -8.52 14.39
C VAL A 185 11.55 -8.18 15.80
N GLY A 186 10.66 -7.66 16.63
CA GLY A 186 10.95 -7.17 17.97
C GLY A 186 11.16 -5.66 18.07
N ASP A 187 11.39 -4.97 16.95
CA ASP A 187 11.54 -3.51 16.93
C ASP A 187 10.29 -2.79 17.41
N THR A 188 10.48 -1.65 18.07
CA THR A 188 9.38 -0.72 18.37
C THR A 188 9.39 0.41 17.34
N VAL A 189 8.25 0.62 16.68
CA VAL A 189 8.07 1.66 15.67
C VAL A 189 7.16 2.78 16.17
N ARG A 190 7.40 3.99 15.66
CA ARG A 190 6.52 5.16 15.86
C ARG A 190 5.68 5.41 14.61
N PRO A 191 4.49 6.04 14.73
CA PRO A 191 3.71 6.44 13.56
C PRO A 191 4.58 7.30 12.64
N GLY A 192 4.55 7.00 11.34
CA GLY A 192 5.30 7.75 10.32
C GLY A 192 6.78 7.38 10.24
N GLN A 193 7.25 6.41 11.02
CA GLN A 193 8.57 5.82 10.83
C GLN A 193 8.59 5.03 9.53
N LYS A 194 9.64 5.19 8.70
CA LYS A 194 9.83 4.37 7.50
C LYS A 194 10.13 2.93 7.89
N VAL A 195 9.40 1.99 7.29
CA VAL A 195 9.53 0.56 7.57
C VAL A 195 10.04 -0.22 6.37
N SER A 196 9.75 0.22 5.16
CA SER A 196 10.21 -0.43 3.94
C SER A 196 10.21 0.53 2.74
N PHE A 197 10.71 0.03 1.61
CA PHE A 197 10.69 0.68 0.31
C PHE A 197 10.46 -0.35 -0.80
N ILE A 198 9.50 -0.09 -1.69
CA ILE A 198 9.16 -1.00 -2.80
C ILE A 198 9.62 -0.42 -4.14
N GLU A 199 10.50 -1.13 -4.85
CA GLU A 199 11.04 -0.66 -6.12
C GLU A 199 10.05 -0.85 -7.30
N ARG A 200 9.33 0.22 -7.65
CA ARG A 200 8.32 0.36 -8.72
C ARG A 200 6.90 0.00 -8.28
N GLY A 201 5.91 0.46 -9.04
CA GLY A 201 4.46 0.42 -8.75
C GLY A 201 4.03 -0.75 -7.87
N SER A 202 3.17 -0.47 -6.91
CA SER A 202 2.89 -1.41 -5.83
C SER A 202 1.54 -1.09 -5.19
N GLN A 203 1.10 -1.97 -4.30
CA GLN A 203 -0.06 -1.73 -3.45
C GLN A 203 0.30 -2.07 -2.02
N VAL A 204 -0.29 -1.33 -1.08
CA VAL A 204 -0.28 -1.71 0.32
C VAL A 204 -1.69 -2.05 0.75
N ASP A 205 -1.86 -3.25 1.26
CA ASP A 205 -3.08 -3.72 1.90
C ASP A 205 -2.90 -3.61 3.42
N LEU A 206 -3.73 -2.77 4.04
CA LEU A 206 -3.72 -2.53 5.47
C LEU A 206 -4.94 -3.19 6.11
N PHE A 207 -4.67 -4.23 6.91
CA PHE A 207 -5.65 -4.91 7.74
C PHE A 207 -5.68 -4.25 9.11
N LEU A 208 -6.85 -3.79 9.52
CA LEU A 208 -7.10 -3.11 10.79
C LEU A 208 -8.05 -3.98 11.61
N PHE A 209 -7.52 -4.63 12.65
CA PHE A 209 -8.29 -5.56 13.46
C PHE A 209 -8.97 -4.86 14.64
N SER A 210 -9.92 -3.98 14.31
CA SER A 210 -10.81 -3.29 15.24
C SER A 210 -12.10 -2.91 14.54
N GLU A 211 -13.23 -3.02 15.24
CA GLU A 211 -14.53 -2.53 14.74
C GLU A 211 -14.77 -1.05 15.11
N ASP A 212 -14.05 -0.55 16.11
CA ASP A 212 -14.23 0.78 16.70
C ASP A 212 -13.41 1.84 15.96
N LEU A 213 -13.62 1.94 14.65
CA LEU A 213 -12.93 2.88 13.77
C LEU A 213 -13.89 3.93 13.21
N GLU A 214 -13.40 5.16 13.15
CA GLU A 214 -13.98 6.26 12.38
C GLU A 214 -13.07 6.56 11.19
N PHE A 215 -13.52 6.28 9.97
CA PHE A 215 -12.74 6.51 8.75
C PHE A 215 -12.87 7.97 8.29
N HIS A 216 -11.73 8.56 7.93
CA HIS A 216 -11.63 9.92 7.38
C HIS A 216 -11.37 9.94 5.87
N VAL A 217 -11.29 8.77 5.25
CA VAL A 217 -11.06 8.57 3.82
C VAL A 217 -12.05 7.58 3.23
N GLY A 218 -12.33 7.73 1.93
CA GLY A 218 -13.15 6.84 1.13
C GLY A 218 -12.43 6.31 -0.11
N VAL A 219 -13.08 5.39 -0.81
CA VAL A 219 -12.57 4.85 -2.08
C VAL A 219 -12.44 5.98 -3.11
N GLY A 220 -11.26 6.10 -3.72
CA GLY A 220 -10.90 7.14 -4.67
C GLY A 220 -10.09 8.29 -4.09
N ASP A 221 -9.99 8.40 -2.76
CA ASP A 221 -9.20 9.46 -2.14
C ASP A 221 -7.70 9.23 -2.33
N GLN A 222 -6.97 10.32 -2.61
CA GLN A 222 -5.51 10.32 -2.59
C GLN A 222 -5.04 10.46 -1.14
N VAL A 223 -4.16 9.58 -0.73
CA VAL A 223 -3.54 9.56 0.60
C VAL A 223 -2.03 9.68 0.49
N TYR A 224 -1.41 10.19 1.56
CA TYR A 224 0.01 10.42 1.66
C TYR A 224 0.58 9.68 2.87
N GLY A 225 1.57 8.82 2.63
CA GLY A 225 2.22 7.97 3.61
C GLY A 225 2.81 8.80 4.75
N GLY A 226 2.63 8.35 5.99
CA GLY A 226 3.15 9.06 7.15
C GLY A 226 2.46 10.41 7.47
N GLN A 227 1.41 10.80 6.73
CA GLN A 227 0.75 12.12 6.87
C GLN A 227 -0.77 12.04 6.93
N THR A 228 -1.41 11.39 5.96
CA THR A 228 -2.88 11.33 5.91
C THR A 228 -3.40 10.43 7.01
N VAL A 229 -4.36 10.91 7.80
CA VAL A 229 -5.10 10.07 8.76
C VAL A 229 -6.14 9.27 7.98
N LEU A 230 -6.03 7.94 8.00
CA LEU A 230 -7.01 7.04 7.37
C LEU A 230 -8.22 6.86 8.27
N ALA A 231 -7.98 6.63 9.56
CA ALA A 231 -9.00 6.38 10.56
C ALA A 231 -8.53 6.80 11.94
N THR A 232 -9.48 6.99 12.86
CA THR A 232 -9.21 7.20 14.29
C THR A 232 -9.93 6.13 15.09
N LEU A 233 -9.27 5.62 16.13
CA LEU A 233 -9.88 4.74 17.11
C LEU A 233 -10.92 5.50 17.93
N LYS A 234 -12.16 5.02 17.94
CA LYS A 234 -13.20 5.57 18.82
C LYS A 234 -12.79 5.29 20.25
N THR A 235 -12.72 6.33 21.07
CA THR A 235 -12.55 6.14 22.51
C THR A 235 -13.80 5.45 23.05
N PRO A 236 -13.70 4.44 23.93
CA PRO A 236 -14.89 3.88 24.57
C PRO A 236 -15.69 5.01 25.22
N GLN A 237 -16.96 5.16 24.84
CA GLN A 237 -17.86 6.05 25.56
C GLN A 237 -18.03 5.45 26.96
N THR A 238 -17.41 6.08 27.95
CA THR A 238 -17.63 5.82 29.39
C THR A 238 -19.06 6.13 29.79
#